data_AF-A0A917VAF4-F1
#
_entry.id   AF-A0A917VAF4-F1
#
_cell.length_a   1.000
_cell.length_b   1.000
_cell.length_c   1.000
_cell.angle_alpha   90.00
_cell.angle_beta   90.00
_cell.angle_gamma   90.00
#
_symmetry.space_group_name_H-M   'P 1'
#
loop_
_entity.id
_entity.type
_entity.pdbx_description
1 polymer ?
#
loop_
_entity_poly.entity_id
_entity_poly.type
_entity_poly.pdbx_seq_one_letter_code
_entity_poly.pdbx_strand_id
1 'polypeptide(L)' 'MSRTVIDLDDEATAELMGIYNVKSKAAAVRRAMDEAVKLHRRMAFMDAIDSGEIDLTYDASSPPVPLTER' A
#
# COMPACT_ATOMS: atom_id res chain seq x y z
N MET A 1 -18.40 11.92 1.68
CA MET A 1 -18.00 11.02 2.78
C MET A 1 -19.26 10.48 3.43
N SER A 2 -19.40 9.16 3.51
CA SER A 2 -20.46 8.51 4.29
C SER A 2 -20.05 8.49 5.76
N ARG A 3 -21.01 8.73 6.67
CA ARG A 3 -20.79 8.61 8.11
C ARG A 3 -21.24 7.22 8.54
N THR A 4 -20.30 6.41 8.98
CA THR A 4 -20.56 5.07 9.53
C THR A 4 -20.30 5.10 11.03
N VAL A 5 -21.16 4.46 11.81
CA VAL A 5 -20.96 4.24 13.25
C VAL A 5 -20.55 2.79 13.41
N ILE A 6 -19.39 2.58 14.03
CA ILE A 6 -18.84 1.26 14.34
C ILE A 6 -18.35 1.28 15.78
N ASP A 7 -18.51 0.15 16.46
CA ASP A 7 -17.91 -0.04 17.78
C ASP A 7 -16.45 -0.41 17.62
N LEU A 8 -15.60 0.22 18.42
CA LEU A 8 -14.16 0.02 18.42
C LEU A 8 -13.71 -0.21 19.85
N ASP A 9 -12.70 -1.06 20.01
CA ASP A 9 -12.05 -1.22 21.29
C ASP A 9 -11.29 0.06 21.66
N ASP A 10 -11.53 0.54 22.88
CA ASP A 10 -11.01 1.81 23.37
C ASP A 10 -9.52 1.73 23.68
N GLU A 11 -9.03 0.56 24.11
CA GLU A 11 -7.61 0.32 24.38
C GLU A 11 -6.81 0.36 23.08
N ALA A 12 -7.21 -0.45 22.09
CA ALA A 12 -6.59 -0.44 20.76
C ALA A 12 -6.66 0.94 20.09
N THR A 13 -7.77 1.66 20.25
CA THR A 13 -7.91 3.01 19.68
C THR A 13 -6.99 4.02 20.35
N ALA A 14 -6.82 3.93 21.68
CA ALA A 14 -5.91 4.80 22.42
C ALA A 14 -4.45 4.55 22.03
N GLU A 15 -4.05 3.29 21.86
CA GLU A 15 -2.73 2.93 21.36
C GLU A 15 -2.49 3.49 19.96
N LEU A 16 -3.44 3.31 19.04
CA LEU A 16 -3.42 3.88 17.69
C LEU A 16 -3.30 5.40 17.69
N MET A 17 -4.01 6.08 18.59
CA MET A 17 -3.91 7.53 18.76
C MET A 17 -2.51 7.96 19.23
N GLY A 18 -1.88 7.16 20.09
CA GLY A 18 -0.49 7.35 20.52
C GLY A 18 0.52 7.14 19.39
N ILE A 19 0.40 6.02 18.66
CA ILE A 19 1.25 5.68 17.51
C ILE A 19 1.21 6.79 16.46
N TYR A 20 0.02 7.26 16.11
CA TYR A 20 -0.15 8.30 15.09
C TYR A 20 -0.08 9.73 15.62
N ASN A 21 0.09 9.91 16.93
CA ASN A 21 0.10 11.19 17.63
C ASN A 21 -1.08 12.09 17.23
N VAL A 22 -2.29 11.54 17.23
CA VAL A 22 -3.52 12.24 16.83
C VAL A 22 -4.48 12.39 18.00
N LYS A 23 -5.20 13.52 18.03
CA LYS A 23 -6.13 13.85 19.11
C LYS A 23 -7.55 13.30 18.91
N SER A 24 -7.84 12.67 17.77
CA SER A 24 -9.19 12.15 17.48
C SER A 24 -9.15 10.69 17.03
N LYS A 25 -10.09 9.90 17.57
CA LYS A 25 -10.29 8.50 17.20
C LYS A 25 -10.52 8.34 15.69
N ALA A 26 -11.34 9.20 15.10
CA ALA A 26 -11.61 9.19 13.66
C ALA A 26 -10.36 9.42 12.80
N ALA A 27 -9.46 10.32 13.22
CA ALA A 27 -8.20 10.53 12.50
C ALA A 27 -7.27 9.32 12.63
N ALA A 28 -7.20 8.69 13.80
CA ALA A 28 -6.40 7.48 14.01
C ALA A 28 -6.86 6.33 13.11
N VAL A 29 -8.18 6.06 13.10
CA VAL A 29 -8.78 5.00 12.28
C VAL A 29 -8.60 5.28 10.79
N ARG A 30 -8.80 6.52 10.35
CA ARG A 30 -8.58 6.90 8.95
C ARG A 30 -7.15 6.64 8.51
N ARG A 31 -6.17 6.99 9.36
CA ARG A 31 -4.75 6.77 9.09
C ARG A 31 -4.40 5.28 9.05
N ALA A 32 -4.93 4.51 10.01
CA ALA A 32 -4.77 3.06 10.04
C ALA A 32 -5.32 2.39 8.78
N MET A 33 -6.51 2.81 8.31
CA MET A 33 -7.09 2.29 7.07
C MET A 33 -6.28 2.67 5.84
N ASP A 34 -5.82 3.92 5.74
CA ASP A 34 -4.97 4.36 4.63
C ASP A 34 -3.66 3.57 4.57
N GLU A 35 -3.05 3.27 5.72
CA GLU A 35 -1.85 2.44 5.82
C GLU A 35 -2.11 0.97 5.50
N ALA A 36 -3.21 0.40 5.98
CA ALA A 36 -3.60 -0.97 5.67
C ALA A 36 -3.84 -1.17 4.17
N VAL A 37 -4.52 -0.23 3.50
CA VAL A 37 -4.73 -0.27 2.05
C VAL A 37 -3.41 -0.12 1.30
N LYS A 38 -2.52 0.79 1.73
CA LYS A 38 -1.18 0.93 1.12
C LYS A 38 -0.31 -0.31 1.33
N LEU A 39 -0.40 -0.94 2.49
CA LEU A 39 0.32 -2.18 2.77
C LEU A 39 -0.18 -3.29 1.85
N HIS A 40 -1.48 -3.47 1.73
CA HIS A 40 -2.07 -4.49 0.86
C HIS A 40 -1.73 -4.26 -0.61
N ARG A 41 -1.77 -3.00 -1.09
CA ARG A 41 -1.33 -2.66 -2.45
C ARG A 41 0.15 -2.95 -2.68
N ARG A 42 1.01 -2.68 -1.69
CA ARG A 42 2.44 -3.00 -1.77
C ARG A 42 2.68 -4.50 -1.79
N MET A 43 1.95 -5.27 -0.98
CA MET A 43 2.05 -6.73 -1.00
C MET A 43 1.62 -7.29 -2.35
N ALA A 44 0.48 -6.85 -2.89
CA ALA A 44 0.03 -7.26 -4.22
C ALA A 44 1.02 -6.85 -5.32
N PHE A 45 1.65 -5.68 -5.20
CA PHE A 45 2.69 -5.24 -6.13
C PHE A 45 3.97 -6.09 -6.03
N MET A 46 4.40 -6.46 -4.82
CA MET A 46 5.54 -7.35 -4.62
C MET A 46 5.26 -8.77 -5.11
N ASP A 47 4.04 -9.25 -4.91
CA ASP A 47 3.57 -10.54 -5.44
C ASP A 47 3.52 -10.52 -6.98
N ALA A 48 3.13 -9.39 -7.59
CA ALA A 48 3.17 -9.20 -9.05
C ALA A 48 4.61 -9.14 -9.61
N ILE A 49 5.57 -8.63 -8.83
CA ILE A 49 7.00 -8.67 -9.19
C ILE A 49 7.54 -10.09 -9.07
N ASP A 50 7.24 -10.79 -7.98
CA ASP A 50 7.76 -12.13 -7.70
C ASP A 50 7.14 -13.19 -8.63
N SER A 51 5.88 -13.01 -9.03
CA SER A 51 5.21 -13.81 -10.06
C SER A 51 5.66 -13.50 -11.49
N GLY A 52 6.50 -12.48 -11.68
CA GLY A 52 7.06 -12.11 -12.99
C GLY A 52 6.10 -11.34 -13.90
N GLU A 53 4.97 -10.85 -13.39
CA GLU A 53 4.02 -10.01 -14.15
C GLU A 53 4.54 -8.56 -14.27
N ILE A 54 5.38 -8.13 -13.33
CA ILE A 54 6.13 -6.86 -13.38
C ILE A 54 7.62 -7.16 -13.46
N ASP A 55 8.18 -7.08 -14.66
CA ASP A 55 9.63 -7.25 -14.89
C ASP A 55 10.40 -5.96 -14.57
N LEU A 56 10.99 -5.90 -13.38
CA LEU A 56 11.87 -4.80 -12.94
C LEU A 56 13.33 -4.99 -13.35
N THR A 57 13.66 -6.06 -14.09
CA THR A 57 15.02 -6.33 -14.61
C THR A 57 15.25 -5.76 -16.01
N TYR A 58 14.21 -5.14 -16.59
CA TYR A 58 14.32 -4.43 -17.86
C TYR A 58 15.29 -3.25 -17.75
N ASP A 59 16.51 -3.48 -18.22
CA ASP A 59 17.51 -2.43 -18.42
C ASP A 59 17.13 -1.60 -19.65
N ALA A 60 16.51 -0.44 -19.42
CA ALA A 60 16.16 0.52 -20.47
C ALA A 60 17.39 1.09 -21.22
N SER A 61 18.62 0.77 -20.80
CA SER A 61 19.86 1.13 -21.49
C SER A 61 20.39 0.04 -22.43
N SER A 62 19.75 -1.14 -22.50
CA SER A 62 20.10 -2.14 -23.51
C SER A 62 19.75 -1.64 -24.91
N PRO A 63 20.72 -1.59 -25.85
CA PRO A 63 20.48 -1.11 -27.20
C PRO A 63 19.47 -2.03 -27.91
N PRO A 64 18.54 -1.48 -28.71
CA PRO A 64 17.60 -2.30 -29.47
C PRO A 64 18.37 -3.26 -30.37
N VAL A 65 18.11 -4.56 -30.22
CA VAL A 65 18.65 -5.59 -31.10
C VAL A 65 18.11 -5.29 -32.50
N PRO A 66 18.97 -5.02 -33.50
CA PRO A 66 18.48 -4.72 -34.85
C PRO A 66 17.73 -5.94 -35.37
N LEU A 67 16.50 -5.72 -35.84
CA LEU A 67 15.76 -6.69 -36.62
C LEU A 67 16.53 -6.92 -37.92
N THR A 68 17.40 -7.91 -37.96
CA THR A 68 17.96 -8.39 -39.21
C THR A 68 16.83 -9.10 -39.94
N GLU A 69 16.26 -8.41 -40.92
CA GLU A 69 15.33 -9.00 -41.89
C GLU A 69 15.97 -10.21 -42.56
N ARG A 70 15.13 -11.21 -42.82
CA ARG A 70 15.47 -12.49 -43.45
C ARG A 70 16.06 -12.34 -44.84
#